data_AF-A0A7S3A3K7-F1
#
_entry.id   AF-A0A7S3A3K7-F1
#
_cell.length_a   1.000
_cell.length_b   1.000
_cell.length_c   1.000
_cell.angle_alpha   90.00
_cell.angle_beta   90.00
_cell.angle_gamma   90.00
#
_symmetry.space_group_name_H-M   'P 1'
#
loop_
_entity.id
_entity.type
_entity.pdbx_description
1 polymer ?
#
loop_
_entity_poly.entity_id
_entity_poly.type
_entity_poly.pdbx_seq_one_letter_code
_entity_poly.pdbx_strand_id
1 'polypeptide(L)'
;LTHLPWGSVVDRALSSPSHNSQNSPAPPPPEVDVPESVMKHPEAKRSLKELQRYSLKSKMNSDAEFTGMMLWVKRGKLVRRWRQRFVSIVEHRFFGEVLCLFKYDNNVVDGTNSKLIVLRNTRCTREGEIDAQYERRYVFRLASSKKEYWFSTSDAQKREKWLQRLSVPR
;
A
#
# COMPACT_ATOMS: atom_id res chain seq x y z
N LEU A 1 -31.83 -45.09 -52.88
CA LEU A 1 -31.19 -46.40 -52.57
C LEU A 1 -29.74 -46.14 -52.23
N THR A 2 -29.40 -46.07 -50.94
CA THR A 2 -28.21 -46.69 -50.30
C THR A 2 -28.06 -46.22 -48.84
N HIS A 3 -28.37 -47.16 -47.94
CA HIS A 3 -27.75 -47.49 -46.66
C HIS A 3 -27.16 -46.39 -45.73
N LEU A 4 -27.84 -46.22 -44.59
CA LEU A 4 -27.21 -46.01 -43.28
C LEU A 4 -26.41 -47.25 -42.86
N PRO A 5 -25.41 -47.08 -41.97
CA PRO A 5 -25.31 -48.00 -40.84
C PRO A 5 -25.26 -47.27 -39.50
N TRP A 6 -25.85 -47.97 -38.54
CA TRP A 6 -25.97 -47.62 -37.15
C TRP A 6 -24.62 -47.67 -36.43
N GLY A 7 -24.46 -46.78 -35.45
CA GLY A 7 -23.35 -46.76 -34.51
C GLY A 7 -23.87 -46.37 -33.11
N SER A 8 -24.10 -47.41 -32.32
CA SER A 8 -24.40 -47.52 -30.90
C SER A 8 -24.20 -46.32 -29.96
N VAL A 9 -25.22 -46.15 -29.13
CA VAL A 9 -25.30 -45.59 -27.76
C VAL A 9 -24.01 -45.74 -26.95
N VAL A 10 -23.55 -44.63 -26.36
CA VAL A 10 -22.95 -44.62 -25.01
C VAL A 10 -23.34 -43.32 -24.31
N ASP A 11 -24.04 -43.45 -23.18
CA ASP A 11 -24.36 -42.41 -22.22
C ASP A 11 -23.14 -41.54 -21.88
N ARG A 12 -23.24 -40.23 -22.10
CA ARG A 12 -22.33 -39.27 -21.48
C ARG A 12 -23.09 -38.48 -20.43
N ALA A 13 -22.93 -38.96 -19.20
CA ALA A 13 -23.41 -38.35 -17.98
C ALA A 13 -23.10 -36.83 -17.95
N LEU A 14 -24.12 -36.10 -17.52
CA LEU A 14 -24.05 -34.72 -17.04
C LEU A 14 -23.07 -34.65 -15.86
N SER A 15 -21.83 -34.24 -16.12
CA SER A 15 -20.91 -33.79 -15.09
C SER A 15 -21.07 -32.28 -14.93
N SER A 16 -21.77 -31.88 -13.88
CA SER A 16 -21.83 -30.52 -13.37
C SER A 16 -20.42 -29.91 -13.28
N PRO A 17 -20.20 -28.64 -13.65
CA PRO A 17 -18.96 -27.96 -13.35
C PRO A 17 -18.88 -27.78 -11.84
N SER A 18 -18.09 -28.63 -11.19
CA SER A 18 -17.61 -28.41 -9.83
C SER A 18 -16.85 -27.09 -9.83
N HIS A 19 -17.48 -26.07 -9.25
CA HIS A 19 -16.82 -24.83 -8.84
C HIS A 19 -15.64 -25.21 -7.95
N ASN A 20 -14.47 -25.29 -8.56
CA ASN A 20 -13.21 -25.37 -7.85
C ASN A 20 -12.98 -23.97 -7.25
N SER A 21 -13.58 -23.75 -6.07
CA SER A 21 -13.31 -22.58 -5.23
C SER A 21 -11.83 -22.62 -4.91
N GLN A 22 -11.04 -21.95 -5.75
CA GLN A 22 -9.63 -21.72 -5.51
C GLN A 22 -9.51 -21.08 -4.13
N ASN A 23 -8.97 -21.84 -3.19
CA ASN A 23 -8.42 -21.37 -1.93
C ASN A 23 -7.32 -20.36 -2.26
N SER A 24 -7.71 -19.12 -2.54
CA SER A 24 -6.78 -18.00 -2.56
C SER A 24 -6.27 -17.86 -1.14
N PRO A 25 -4.96 -18.01 -0.89
CA PRO A 25 -4.43 -17.81 0.46
C PRO A 25 -4.82 -16.42 0.93
N ALA A 26 -5.30 -16.34 2.18
CA ALA A 26 -5.65 -15.06 2.78
C ALA A 26 -4.48 -14.09 2.61
N PRO A 27 -4.74 -12.83 2.19
CA PRO A 27 -3.67 -11.87 1.98
C PRO A 27 -2.83 -11.76 3.25
N PRO A 28 -1.49 -11.71 3.14
CA PRO A 28 -0.63 -11.59 4.29
C PRO A 28 -1.02 -10.34 5.09
N PRO A 29 -0.92 -10.36 6.43
CA PRO A 29 -1.26 -9.21 7.23
C PRO A 29 -0.40 -8.02 6.80
N PRO A 30 -0.99 -6.81 6.68
CA PRO A 30 -0.25 -5.61 6.28
C PRO A 30 0.90 -5.32 7.26
N GLU A 31 2.03 -4.85 6.72
CA GLU A 31 3.19 -4.43 7.52
C GLU A 31 2.85 -3.10 8.21
N VAL A 32 2.88 -3.09 9.54
CA VAL A 32 2.48 -1.92 10.33
C VAL A 32 3.68 -1.42 11.13
N ASP A 33 4.00 -0.14 10.95
CA ASP A 33 5.03 0.55 11.70
C ASP A 33 4.41 1.57 12.66
N VAL A 34 4.14 1.08 13.87
CA VAL A 34 3.57 1.83 14.99
C VAL A 34 4.54 1.76 16.17
N PRO A 35 4.81 2.87 16.89
CA PRO A 35 5.63 2.86 18.09
C PRO A 35 5.16 1.82 19.13
N GLU A 36 6.09 1.15 19.80
CA GLU A 36 5.73 0.08 20.75
C GLU A 36 4.93 0.58 21.95
N SER A 37 5.21 1.80 22.42
CA SER A 37 4.46 2.46 23.48
C SER A 37 2.96 2.55 23.17
N VAL A 38 2.61 2.82 21.91
CA VAL A 38 1.22 2.93 21.45
C VAL A 38 0.57 1.54 21.34
N MET A 39 1.33 0.52 20.92
CA MET A 39 0.83 -0.86 20.80
C MET A 39 0.57 -1.57 22.14
N LYS A 40 1.07 -1.03 23.25
CA LYS A 40 0.79 -1.54 24.61
C LYS A 40 -0.65 -1.26 25.07
N HIS A 41 -1.36 -0.33 24.42
CA HIS A 41 -2.74 -0.02 24.78
C HIS A 41 -3.70 -1.13 24.31
N PRO A 42 -4.67 -1.56 25.13
CA PRO A 42 -5.60 -2.65 24.78
C PRO A 42 -6.43 -2.35 23.52
N GLU A 43 -6.71 -1.08 23.26
CA GLU A 43 -7.49 -0.64 22.09
C GLU A 43 -6.68 -0.52 20.79
N ALA A 44 -5.35 -0.58 20.86
CA ALA A 44 -4.48 -0.35 19.70
C ALA A 44 -4.72 -1.38 18.59
N LYS A 45 -4.91 -2.65 18.95
CA LYS A 45 -5.18 -3.73 17.98
C LYS A 45 -6.53 -3.54 17.27
N ARG A 46 -7.55 -3.04 17.97
CA ARG A 46 -8.87 -2.77 17.38
C ARG A 46 -8.81 -1.57 16.44
N SER A 47 -8.20 -0.48 16.91
CA SER A 47 -7.94 0.73 16.14
C SER A 47 -7.15 0.44 14.86
N LEU A 48 -6.16 -0.44 14.92
CA LEU A 48 -5.34 -0.76 13.76
C LEU A 48 -6.14 -1.51 12.68
N LYS A 49 -6.97 -2.48 13.10
CA LYS A 49 -7.89 -3.19 12.19
C LYS A 49 -8.91 -2.24 11.58
N GLU A 50 -9.37 -1.26 12.35
CA GLU A 50 -10.28 -0.22 11.89
C GLU A 50 -9.61 0.68 10.84
N LEU A 51 -8.40 1.17 11.10
CA LEU A 51 -7.62 1.97 10.14
C LEU A 51 -7.38 1.21 8.84
N GLN A 52 -7.05 -0.08 8.91
CA GLN A 52 -6.93 -0.93 7.72
C GLN A 52 -8.25 -1.02 6.92
N ARG A 53 -9.40 -1.12 7.61
CA ARG A 53 -10.72 -1.12 6.96
C ARG A 53 -11.10 0.24 6.38
N TYR A 54 -10.75 1.35 7.03
CA TYR A 54 -11.05 2.70 6.53
C TYR A 54 -10.14 3.12 5.38
N SER A 55 -8.88 2.73 5.44
CA SER A 55 -7.90 2.88 4.36
C SER A 55 -8.42 2.29 3.03
N LEU A 56 -9.19 1.20 3.09
CA LEU A 56 -9.90 0.59 1.95
C LEU A 56 -11.15 1.35 1.47
N LYS A 57 -11.84 2.05 2.38
CA LYS A 57 -13.11 2.76 2.09
C LYS A 57 -12.93 4.23 1.76
N SER A 58 -11.75 4.81 2.00
CA SER A 58 -11.37 6.16 1.59
C SER A 58 -11.14 6.25 0.06
N LYS A 59 -12.08 5.69 -0.73
CA LYS A 59 -12.40 6.24 -2.03
C LYS A 59 -13.34 7.42 -1.74
N MET A 60 -12.96 8.62 -2.17
CA MET A 60 -13.89 9.74 -2.35
C MET A 60 -14.45 10.38 -1.08
N ASN A 61 -13.60 10.91 -0.20
CA ASN A 61 -13.97 12.18 0.43
C ASN A 61 -12.75 13.10 0.47
N SER A 62 -12.90 14.17 -0.30
CA SER A 62 -12.06 15.34 -0.49
C SER A 62 -11.72 16.01 0.85
N ASP A 63 -10.42 16.26 1.05
CA ASP A 63 -9.86 17.44 1.75
C ASP A 63 -8.34 17.35 1.98
N ALA A 64 -7.70 16.26 1.58
CA ALA A 64 -6.27 16.11 1.76
C ALA A 64 -5.50 16.42 0.47
N GLU A 65 -4.79 17.56 0.45
CA GLU A 65 -3.82 17.96 -0.59
C GLU A 65 -2.78 16.83 -0.90
N PHE A 66 -2.65 15.84 -0.02
CA PHE A 66 -1.73 14.70 -0.14
C PHE A 66 -2.41 13.33 -0.33
N THR A 67 -3.73 13.27 -0.49
CA THR A 67 -4.45 12.06 -0.90
C THR A 67 -4.50 12.03 -2.42
N GLY A 68 -3.90 11.01 -3.04
CA GLY A 68 -3.83 10.93 -4.51
C GLY A 68 -2.42 10.90 -5.09
N MET A 69 -1.38 11.01 -4.26
CA MET A 69 -0.02 11.21 -4.75
C MET A 69 0.78 9.92 -4.87
N MET A 70 1.58 9.83 -5.93
CA MET A 70 2.50 8.71 -6.13
C MET A 70 3.88 9.05 -5.54
N LEU A 71 4.40 8.15 -4.70
CA LEU A 71 5.79 8.20 -4.23
C LEU A 71 6.53 6.94 -4.62
N TRP A 72 7.82 7.11 -4.93
CA TRP A 72 8.74 5.99 -5.03
C TRP A 72 9.29 5.65 -3.66
N VAL A 73 9.15 4.40 -3.23
CA VAL A 73 9.63 3.91 -1.94
C VAL A 73 10.76 2.91 -2.15
N LYS A 74 11.89 3.09 -1.48
CA LYS A 74 13.02 2.15 -1.55
C LYS A 74 12.72 0.89 -0.73
N ARG A 75 12.92 -0.29 -1.34
CA ARG A 75 12.71 -1.57 -0.65
C ARG A 75 13.99 -2.04 0.05
N GLY A 76 14.11 -1.71 1.34
CA GLY A 76 15.18 -2.21 2.22
C GLY A 76 16.55 -1.58 1.95
N LYS A 77 17.53 -1.91 2.80
CA LYS A 77 18.90 -1.34 2.73
C LYS A 77 19.75 -2.02 1.65
N LEU A 78 19.59 -3.33 1.46
CA LEU A 78 20.40 -4.16 0.55
C LEU A 78 19.95 -4.11 -0.91
N VAL A 79 18.67 -3.84 -1.18
CA VAL A 79 18.13 -3.84 -2.54
C VAL A 79 17.93 -2.40 -3.01
N ARG A 80 18.63 -1.99 -4.08
CA ARG A 80 18.49 -0.66 -4.69
C ARG A 80 17.17 -0.46 -5.46
N ARG A 81 16.16 -1.30 -5.21
CA ARG A 81 14.91 -1.30 -5.99
C ARG A 81 13.90 -0.33 -5.40
N TRP A 82 13.53 0.65 -6.20
CA TRP A 82 12.43 1.58 -5.91
C TRP A 82 11.11 0.99 -6.42
N ARG A 83 10.02 1.25 -5.70
CA ARG A 83 8.67 0.86 -6.12
C ARG A 83 7.74 2.05 -5.99
N GLN A 84 6.91 2.28 -7.00
CA GLN A 84 5.86 3.26 -6.90
C GLN A 84 4.78 2.77 -5.94
N ARG A 85 4.29 3.68 -5.12
CA ARG A 85 3.19 3.48 -4.18
C ARG A 85 2.25 4.65 -4.29
N PHE A 86 0.97 4.35 -4.24
CA PHE A 86 -0.04 5.37 -4.01
C PHE A 86 -0.01 5.71 -2.52
N VAL A 87 -0.06 6.99 -2.19
CA VAL A 87 0.14 7.49 -0.83
C VAL A 87 -1.04 8.34 -0.41
N SER A 88 -1.46 8.15 0.84
CA SER A 88 -2.45 9.00 1.50
C SER A 88 -2.02 9.22 2.94
N ILE A 89 -2.34 10.39 3.49
CA ILE A 89 -2.27 10.64 4.93
C ILE A 89 -3.71 10.60 5.45
N VAL A 90 -3.95 9.85 6.51
CA VAL A 90 -5.25 9.78 7.18
C VAL A 90 -5.08 10.16 8.65
N GLU A 91 -6.02 10.93 9.19
CA GLU A 91 -6.08 11.20 10.61
C GLU A 91 -6.91 10.12 11.31
N HIS A 92 -6.36 9.53 12.37
CA HIS A 92 -7.00 8.49 13.15
C HIS A 92 -7.03 8.87 14.63
N ARG A 93 -8.20 8.77 15.26
CA ARG A 93 -8.42 9.21 16.66
C ARG A 93 -7.38 8.66 17.65
N PHE A 94 -6.99 7.40 17.48
CA PHE A 94 -6.04 6.75 18.38
C PHE A 94 -4.57 6.92 17.98
N PHE A 95 -4.25 6.93 16.67
CA PHE A 95 -2.87 6.92 16.18
C PHE A 95 -2.36 8.31 15.77
N GLY A 96 -3.25 9.30 15.75
CA GLY A 96 -3.00 10.58 15.08
C GLY A 96 -2.91 10.37 13.57
N GLU A 97 -2.02 11.12 12.93
CA GLU A 97 -1.81 10.99 11.50
C GLU A 97 -1.03 9.73 11.13
N VAL A 98 -1.51 9.05 10.09
CA VAL A 98 -0.93 7.82 9.57
C VAL A 98 -0.72 7.96 8.07
N LEU A 99 0.51 7.71 7.63
CA LEU A 99 0.87 7.61 6.22
C LEU A 99 0.58 6.18 5.73
N CYS A 100 -0.34 6.07 4.80
CA CYS A 100 -0.74 4.83 4.15
C CYS A 100 -0.02 4.71 2.80
N LEU A 101 0.72 3.63 2.59
CA LEU A 101 1.39 3.31 1.34
C LEU A 101 0.72 2.10 0.70
N PHE A 102 0.04 2.32 -0.40
CA PHE A 102 -0.72 1.31 -1.12
C PHE A 102 0.05 0.80 -2.33
N LYS A 103 -0.11 -0.49 -2.63
CA LYS A 103 0.30 -1.01 -3.94
C LYS A 103 -0.59 -0.37 -5.00
N TYR A 104 0.02 -0.03 -6.13
CA TYR A 104 -0.66 0.55 -7.27
C TYR A 104 -0.18 -0.20 -8.50
N ASP A 105 -1.04 -1.06 -9.02
CA ASP A 105 -0.76 -1.90 -10.18
C ASP A 105 -1.95 -1.75 -11.15
N ASN A 106 -1.70 -1.65 -12.45
CA ASN A 106 -2.73 -1.54 -13.50
C ASN A 106 -3.79 -0.46 -13.26
N ASN A 107 -3.38 0.70 -12.75
CA ASN A 107 -4.27 1.81 -12.38
C ASN A 107 -5.30 1.49 -11.28
N VAL A 108 -5.08 0.43 -10.52
CA VAL A 108 -5.89 0.04 -9.38
C VAL A 108 -5.06 0.17 -8.11
N VAL A 109 -5.60 0.90 -7.13
CA VAL A 109 -5.04 0.96 -5.78
C VAL A 109 -5.49 -0.30 -5.04
N ASP A 110 -4.53 -1.15 -4.67
CA ASP A 110 -4.79 -2.30 -3.82
C ASP A 110 -4.75 -1.87 -2.34
N GLY A 111 -5.93 -1.71 -1.77
CA GLY A 111 -6.11 -1.35 -0.35
C GLY A 111 -5.82 -2.49 0.63
N THR A 112 -5.68 -3.74 0.18
CA THR A 112 -5.49 -4.89 1.08
C THR A 112 -4.05 -5.03 1.54
N ASN A 113 -3.09 -4.57 0.71
CA ASN A 113 -1.66 -4.64 0.98
C ASN A 113 -1.07 -3.25 1.29
N SER A 114 -1.71 -2.49 2.18
CA SER A 114 -1.23 -1.17 2.59
C SER A 114 -0.18 -1.28 3.69
N LYS A 115 0.94 -0.58 3.54
CA LYS A 115 1.87 -0.33 4.65
C LYS A 115 1.41 0.90 5.41
N LEU A 116 1.35 0.81 6.73
CA LEU A 116 0.89 1.89 7.60
C LEU A 116 2.07 2.41 8.43
N ILE A 117 2.32 3.70 8.38
CA ILE A 117 3.39 4.37 9.12
C ILE A 117 2.75 5.47 9.97
N VAL A 118 2.77 5.31 11.30
CA VAL A 118 2.30 6.36 12.20
C VAL A 118 3.30 7.50 12.18
N LEU A 119 2.83 8.73 11.95
CA LEU A 119 3.69 9.91 11.79
C LEU A 119 4.15 10.53 13.11
N ARG A 120 3.52 10.13 14.23
CA ARG A 120 3.93 10.59 15.57
C ARG A 120 5.39 10.25 15.85
N ASN A 121 6.15 11.23 16.33
CA ASN A 121 7.59 11.13 16.60
C ASN A 121 8.43 10.69 15.39
N THR A 122 7.95 10.92 14.17
CA THR A 122 8.77 10.70 12.97
C THR A 122 9.64 11.91 12.68
N ARG A 123 10.78 11.69 12.03
CA ARG A 123 11.66 12.77 11.55
C ARG A 123 11.80 12.65 10.05
N CYS A 124 11.47 13.73 9.34
CA CYS A 124 11.62 13.79 7.90
C CYS A 124 12.87 14.63 7.55
N THR A 125 13.81 14.07 6.79
CA THR A 125 15.06 14.73 6.39
C THR A 125 15.22 14.74 4.88
N ARG A 126 15.76 15.85 4.37
CA ARG A 126 16.22 15.94 2.97
C ARG A 126 17.53 15.16 2.85
N GLU A 127 17.64 14.29 1.84
CA GLU A 127 18.86 13.49 1.64
C GLU A 127 19.63 13.97 0.40
N GLY A 128 18.97 14.15 -0.74
CA GLY A 128 19.64 14.58 -1.97
C GLY A 128 18.85 14.26 -3.23
N GLU A 129 19.58 14.01 -4.31
CA GLU A 129 19.05 13.68 -5.64
C GLU A 129 19.75 12.42 -6.17
N ILE A 130 19.02 11.62 -6.93
CA ILE A 130 19.56 10.43 -7.60
C ILE A 130 19.13 10.43 -9.06
N ASP A 131 20.03 10.03 -9.94
CA ASP A 131 19.68 9.75 -11.32
C ASP A 131 19.33 8.27 -11.43
N ALA A 132 18.05 7.98 -11.69
CA ALA A 132 17.53 6.63 -11.81
C ALA A 132 16.93 6.43 -13.19
N GLN A 133 17.58 5.61 -14.03
CA GLN A 133 17.07 5.24 -15.35
C GLN A 133 16.60 6.45 -16.18
N TYR A 134 17.49 7.42 -16.39
CA TYR A 134 17.25 8.64 -17.18
C TYR A 134 16.27 9.66 -16.56
N GLU A 135 15.81 9.43 -15.33
CA GLU A 135 14.97 10.36 -14.59
C GLU A 135 15.69 10.81 -13.32
N ARG A 136 15.81 12.13 -13.14
CA ARG A 136 16.30 12.72 -11.89
C ARG A 136 15.21 12.61 -10.83
N ARG A 137 15.55 12.08 -9.66
CA ARG A 137 14.63 11.90 -8.54
C ARG A 137 15.12 12.61 -7.30
N TYR A 138 14.19 13.26 -6.61
CA TYR A 138 14.44 14.06 -5.43
C TYR A 138 14.09 13.26 -4.19
N VAL A 139 15.11 12.96 -3.37
CA VAL A 139 15.05 11.98 -2.28
C VAL A 139 14.89 12.66 -0.93
N PHE A 140 14.05 12.07 -0.10
CA PHE A 140 13.91 12.39 1.32
C PHE A 140 13.74 11.12 2.15
N ARG A 141 14.08 11.20 3.42
CA ARG A 141 14.02 10.10 4.38
C ARG A 141 13.00 10.41 5.46
N LEU A 142 12.20 9.42 5.83
CA LEU A 142 11.33 9.46 7.00
C LEU A 142 11.80 8.40 7.99
N ALA A 143 12.26 8.83 9.16
CA ALA A 143 12.66 7.93 10.24
C ALA A 143 11.54 7.84 11.29
N SER A 144 11.02 6.63 11.49
CA SER A 144 10.17 6.29 12.64
C SER A 144 11.04 5.81 13.81
N SER A 145 10.41 5.53 14.95
CA SER A 145 11.11 4.91 16.09
C SER A 145 11.64 3.51 15.81
N LYS A 146 11.16 2.83 14.75
CA LYS A 146 11.51 1.44 14.43
C LYS A 146 12.30 1.30 13.14
N LYS A 147 12.05 2.18 12.17
CA LYS A 147 12.50 1.98 10.79
C LYS A 147 12.69 3.29 10.05
N GLU A 148 13.62 3.26 9.10
CA GLU A 148 13.82 4.35 8.15
C GLU A 148 13.20 4.00 6.80
N TYR A 149 12.55 4.98 6.20
CA TYR A 149 11.94 4.92 4.89
C TYR A 149 12.62 5.94 4.00
N TRP A 150 12.92 5.51 2.77
CA TRP A 150 13.48 6.39 1.75
C TRP A 150 12.43 6.57 0.67
N PHE A 151 12.08 7.81 0.43
CA PHE A 151 11.10 8.24 -0.54
C PHE A 151 11.77 9.06 -1.63
N SER A 152 11.23 8.99 -2.85
CA SER A 152 11.61 9.91 -3.89
C SER A 152 10.41 10.35 -4.73
N THR A 153 10.57 11.55 -5.30
CA THR A 153 9.61 12.22 -6.17
C THR A 153 10.31 12.59 -7.49
N SER A 154 9.54 12.83 -8.54
CA SER A 154 10.07 13.29 -9.83
C SER A 154 10.38 14.80 -9.86
N ASP A 155 10.04 15.55 -8.80
CA ASP A 155 10.12 17.01 -8.77
C ASP A 155 10.57 17.51 -7.38
N ALA A 156 11.52 18.46 -7.37
CA ALA A 156 12.01 19.13 -6.18
C ALA A 156 10.90 19.81 -5.38
N GLN A 157 9.93 20.44 -6.05
CA GLN A 157 8.82 21.15 -5.40
C GLN A 157 7.90 20.14 -4.70
N LYS A 158 7.66 18.98 -5.31
CA LYS A 158 6.91 17.89 -4.68
C LYS A 158 7.63 17.35 -3.45
N ARG A 159 8.96 17.14 -3.52
CA ARG A 159 9.76 16.76 -2.33
C ARG A 159 9.57 17.78 -1.22
N GLU A 160 9.63 19.08 -1.53
CA GLU A 160 9.53 20.12 -0.51
C GLU A 160 8.15 20.16 0.16
N LYS A 161 7.08 20.02 -0.62
CA LYS A 161 5.72 19.87 -0.07
C LYS A 161 5.63 18.68 0.89
N TRP A 162 6.23 17.54 0.54
CA TRP A 162 6.27 16.36 1.42
C TRP A 162 7.09 16.61 2.70
N LEU A 163 8.25 17.25 2.58
CA LEU A 163 9.07 17.62 3.74
C LEU A 163 8.28 18.54 4.68
N GLN A 164 7.66 19.59 4.17
CA GLN A 164 6.84 20.51 4.98
C GLN A 164 5.69 19.77 5.66
N ARG A 165 4.99 18.88 4.95
CA ARG A 165 3.84 18.15 5.48
C ARG A 165 4.20 17.12 6.57
N LEU A 166 5.35 16.48 6.44
CA LEU A 166 5.81 15.39 7.31
C LEU A 166 6.72 15.86 8.45
N SER A 167 7.36 17.03 8.33
CA SER A 167 8.27 17.58 9.34
C SER A 167 7.57 18.36 10.46
N VAL A 168 6.25 18.54 10.40
CA VAL A 168 5.52 19.27 11.45
C VAL A 168 5.66 18.51 12.78
N PRO A 169 6.25 19.11 13.83
CA PRO A 169 6.32 18.49 15.15
C PRO A 169 4.92 18.24 15.69
N ARG A 170 4.62 17.00 16.08
CA ARG A 170 3.29 16.56 16.56
C ARG A 170 3.42 15.54 17.68
#